data_AF-A0A9N9I6E1-F1
#
_entry.id   AF-A0A9N9I6E1-F1
#
_cell.length_a   1.000
_cell.length_b   1.000
_cell.length_c   1.000
_cell.angle_alpha   90.00
_cell.angle_beta   90.00
_cell.angle_gamma   90.00
#
_symmetry.space_group_name_H-M   'P 1'
#
loop_
_entity.id
_entity.type
_entity.pdbx_description
1 polymer ?
#
loop_
_entity_poly.entity_id
_entity_poly.type
_entity_poly.pdbx_seq_one_letter_code
_entity_poly.pdbx_strand_id
1 'polypeptide(L)'
;ILLYNTFNDELAGEYLRTVYEHCPNIKSLSLGVISEFATEFENLLMKCYRLRKIFIQGLTIANIFVSTDLSLLFDILVEIAPDSLHEISIVYRNNVSKDDLEAFFENWRGREPIILNFYVEPCHKLNFEKLISVFEKYEEEGVLKRYDALEDYGDFIELLQN
;
A
#
# COMPACT_ATOMS: atom_id res chain seq x y z
N ILE A 1 6.87 4.92 -12.87
CA ILE A 1 7.66 3.79 -13.40
C ILE A 1 6.92 2.54 -12.95
N LEU A 2 6.31 1.82 -13.89
CA LEU A 2 5.64 0.55 -13.62
C LEU A 2 6.61 -0.55 -14.04
N LEU A 3 7.04 -1.36 -13.08
CA LEU A 3 7.91 -2.50 -13.34
C LEU A 3 7.08 -3.77 -13.17
N TYR A 4 6.45 -4.18 -14.26
CA TYR A 4 5.78 -5.47 -14.35
C TYR A 4 6.83 -6.58 -14.36
N ASN A 5 6.66 -7.55 -13.46
CA ASN A 5 7.17 -8.92 -13.54
C ASN A 5 8.69 -9.08 -13.73
N THR A 6 9.37 -9.61 -12.70
CA THR A 6 10.76 -10.16 -12.65
C THR A 6 11.79 -9.38 -11.84
N PHE A 7 11.44 -8.89 -10.66
CA PHE A 7 12.47 -8.51 -9.68
C PHE A 7 12.82 -9.73 -8.83
N ASN A 8 14.04 -10.25 -9.01
CA ASN A 8 14.70 -11.00 -7.94
C ASN A 8 14.88 -10.04 -6.76
N ASP A 9 14.80 -10.54 -5.53
CA ASP A 9 14.74 -9.75 -4.30
C ASP A 9 15.83 -8.66 -4.26
N GLU A 10 17.06 -9.00 -4.62
CA GLU A 10 18.21 -8.08 -4.69
C GLU A 10 17.95 -6.82 -5.54
N LEU A 11 17.25 -6.95 -6.67
CA LEU A 11 16.95 -5.83 -7.57
C LEU A 11 15.87 -4.90 -6.98
N ALA A 12 14.97 -5.41 -6.13
CA ALA A 12 13.91 -4.62 -5.53
C ALA A 12 14.49 -3.62 -4.51
N GLY A 13 15.39 -4.08 -3.64
CA GLY A 13 16.10 -3.20 -2.70
C GLY A 13 16.93 -2.12 -3.40
N GLU A 14 17.68 -2.48 -4.46
CA GLU A 14 18.46 -1.53 -5.25
C GLU A 14 17.59 -0.48 -5.97
N TYR A 15 16.41 -0.89 -6.44
CA TYR A 15 15.44 0.02 -7.04
C TYR A 15 14.97 1.06 -6.02
N LEU A 16 14.56 0.65 -4.81
CA LEU A 16 14.15 1.59 -3.77
C LEU A 16 15.28 2.56 -3.40
N ARG A 17 16.51 2.04 -3.28
CA ARG A 17 17.70 2.86 -3.05
C ARG A 17 17.91 3.91 -4.12
N THR A 18 17.88 3.51 -5.37
CA THR A 18 18.00 4.42 -6.51
C THR A 18 16.91 5.49 -6.49
N VAL A 19 15.66 5.12 -6.18
CA VAL A 19 14.54 6.07 -6.11
C VAL A 19 14.76 7.08 -4.99
N TYR A 20 15.08 6.64 -3.77
CA TYR A 20 15.22 7.57 -2.65
C TYR A 20 16.49 8.43 -2.71
N GLU A 21 17.52 7.99 -3.45
CA GLU A 21 18.76 8.76 -3.65
C GLU A 21 18.64 9.80 -4.77
N HIS A 22 17.87 9.51 -5.83
CA HIS A 22 17.85 10.35 -7.03
C HIS A 22 16.50 11.01 -7.33
N CYS A 23 15.41 10.53 -6.72
CA CYS A 23 14.04 10.98 -7.03
C CYS A 23 13.25 11.50 -5.81
N PRO A 24 13.80 12.39 -4.95
CA PRO A 24 13.10 12.86 -3.74
C PRO A 24 11.78 13.61 -4.00
N ASN A 25 11.57 14.05 -5.24
CA ASN A 25 10.36 14.77 -5.66
C ASN A 25 9.29 13.86 -6.31
N ILE A 26 9.49 12.54 -6.30
CA ILE A 26 8.52 11.60 -6.85
C ILE A 26 7.17 11.74 -6.14
N LYS A 27 6.08 11.66 -6.90
CA LYS A 27 4.71 11.82 -6.39
C LYS A 27 3.93 10.50 -6.35
N SER A 28 4.27 9.55 -7.20
CA SER A 28 3.59 8.26 -7.26
C SER A 28 4.63 7.17 -7.49
N LEU A 29 4.51 6.08 -6.75
CA LEU A 29 5.43 4.96 -6.81
C LEU A 29 4.66 3.63 -6.75
N SER A 30 5.09 2.67 -7.55
CA SER A 30 4.67 1.28 -7.47
C SER A 30 5.80 0.44 -6.88
N LEU A 31 5.43 -0.45 -5.95
CA LEU A 31 6.31 -1.21 -5.09
C LEU A 31 5.91 -2.69 -5.08
N GLY A 32 6.92 -3.56 -5.00
CA GLY A 32 6.77 -4.99 -4.71
C GLY A 32 6.68 -5.27 -3.20
N VAL A 33 6.96 -6.52 -2.81
CA VAL A 33 6.98 -7.00 -1.41
C VAL A 33 7.87 -6.10 -0.53
N ILE A 34 7.28 -5.58 0.56
CA ILE A 34 7.95 -4.60 1.45
C ILE A 34 8.69 -5.28 2.61
N SER A 35 8.25 -6.47 3.04
CA SER A 35 8.77 -7.12 4.26
C SER A 35 10.27 -7.44 4.21
N GLU A 36 10.81 -7.72 3.02
CA GLU A 36 12.24 -8.00 2.85
C GLU A 36 13.10 -6.73 2.74
N PHE A 37 12.47 -5.57 2.47
CA PHE A 37 13.12 -4.29 2.21
C PHE A 37 12.54 -3.18 3.08
N ALA A 38 12.15 -3.51 4.31
CA ALA A 38 11.54 -2.57 5.24
C ALA A 38 12.43 -1.34 5.42
N THR A 39 13.74 -1.53 5.64
CA THR A 39 14.71 -0.42 5.78
C THR A 39 14.79 0.47 4.55
N GLU A 40 14.82 -0.10 3.34
CA GLU A 40 14.79 0.69 2.11
C GLU A 40 13.47 1.44 1.93
N PHE A 41 12.34 0.83 2.31
CA PHE A 41 11.02 1.44 2.26
C PHE A 41 10.91 2.61 3.25
N GLU A 42 11.37 2.47 4.48
CA GLU A 42 11.45 3.54 5.47
C GLU A 42 12.28 4.73 4.94
N ASN A 43 13.47 4.44 4.38
CA ASN A 43 14.31 5.46 3.75
C ASN A 43 13.61 6.17 2.58
N LEU A 44 12.82 5.43 1.81
CA LEU A 44 12.04 5.97 0.73
C LEU A 44 10.96 6.93 1.24
N LEU A 45 10.20 6.56 2.27
CA LEU A 45 9.17 7.42 2.86
C LEU A 45 9.79 8.71 3.43
N MET A 46 10.93 8.61 4.12
CA MET A 46 11.61 9.77 4.70
C MET A 46 12.18 10.74 3.64
N LYS A 47 12.78 10.21 2.56
CA LYS A 47 13.48 11.04 1.56
C LYS A 47 12.57 11.52 0.43
N CYS A 48 11.53 10.77 0.10
CA CYS A 48 10.55 11.13 -0.93
C CYS A 48 9.39 11.94 -0.34
N TYR A 49 9.69 13.10 0.25
CA TYR A 49 8.74 13.94 0.99
C TYR A 49 7.57 14.52 0.15
N ARG A 50 7.57 14.32 -1.19
CA ARG A 50 6.46 14.72 -2.08
C ARG A 50 5.60 13.53 -2.53
N LEU A 51 5.85 12.35 -1.99
CA LEU A 51 5.13 11.13 -2.32
C LEU A 51 3.66 11.27 -1.92
N ARG A 52 2.77 11.06 -2.88
CA ARG A 52 1.32 11.29 -2.77
C ARG A 52 0.53 10.00 -2.89
N LYS A 53 0.98 9.11 -3.77
CA LYS A 53 0.35 7.82 -4.03
C LYS A 53 1.38 6.69 -3.92
N ILE A 54 1.01 5.58 -3.31
CA ILE A 54 1.81 4.35 -3.32
C ILE A 54 0.92 3.21 -3.79
N PHE A 55 1.41 2.44 -4.75
CA PHE A 55 0.80 1.17 -5.15
C PHE A 55 1.68 0.01 -4.69
N ILE A 56 1.10 -0.95 -4.00
CA ILE A 56 1.79 -2.09 -3.39
C ILE A 56 1.19 -3.37 -3.97
N GLN A 57 2.03 -4.13 -4.68
CA GLN A 57 1.68 -5.43 -5.23
C GLN A 57 2.59 -6.51 -4.67
N GLY A 58 2.04 -7.71 -4.45
CA GLY A 58 2.87 -8.87 -4.17
C GLY A 58 3.73 -9.26 -5.37
N LEU A 59 4.78 -10.03 -5.12
CA LEU A 59 5.68 -10.55 -6.14
C LEU A 59 5.37 -12.02 -6.42
N THR A 60 5.64 -12.47 -7.65
CA THR A 60 5.65 -13.90 -7.97
C THR A 60 7.10 -14.35 -8.12
N ILE A 61 7.57 -15.16 -7.18
CA ILE A 61 8.92 -15.72 -7.16
C ILE A 61 8.81 -17.22 -7.42
N ALA A 62 9.44 -17.71 -8.50
CA ALA A 62 9.43 -19.15 -8.86
C ALA A 62 8.02 -19.79 -8.89
N ASN A 63 7.03 -19.05 -9.42
CA ASN A 63 5.60 -19.41 -9.45
C ASN A 63 4.90 -19.45 -8.08
N ILE A 64 5.54 -18.94 -7.02
CA ILE A 64 4.94 -18.74 -5.70
C ILE A 64 4.65 -17.25 -5.54
N PHE A 65 3.39 -16.92 -5.24
CA PHE A 65 3.02 -15.55 -4.93
C PHE A 65 3.40 -15.23 -3.49
N VAL A 66 4.22 -14.20 -3.30
CA VAL A 66 4.63 -13.65 -2.01
C VAL A 66 3.87 -12.35 -1.80
N SER A 67 3.03 -12.33 -0.77
CA SER A 67 2.27 -11.14 -0.39
C SER A 67 3.06 -10.27 0.59
N THR A 68 2.92 -8.95 0.46
CA THR A 68 3.37 -8.00 1.49
C THR A 68 2.61 -8.23 2.78
N ASP A 69 3.31 -8.34 3.92
CA ASP A 69 2.69 -8.24 5.23
C ASP A 69 2.05 -6.86 5.42
N LEU A 70 0.72 -6.82 5.43
CA LEU A 70 -0.02 -5.57 5.50
C LEU A 70 0.01 -4.95 6.89
N SER A 71 0.16 -5.74 7.95
CA SER A 71 0.27 -5.22 9.33
C SER A 71 1.58 -4.44 9.46
N LEU A 72 2.70 -5.05 9.07
CA LEU A 72 4.02 -4.40 9.04
C LEU A 72 4.02 -3.13 8.15
N LEU A 73 3.38 -3.21 6.98
CA LEU A 73 3.23 -2.05 6.11
C LEU A 73 2.51 -0.90 6.81
N PHE A 74 1.38 -1.17 7.46
CA PHE A 74 0.59 -0.14 8.11
C PHE A 74 1.32 0.49 9.29
N ASP A 75 2.06 -0.32 10.07
CA ASP A 75 2.92 0.19 11.14
C ASP A 75 3.97 1.18 10.62
N ILE A 76 4.70 0.81 9.56
CA ILE A 76 5.71 1.69 8.93
C ILE A 76 5.07 2.97 8.39
N LEU A 77 3.91 2.88 7.74
CA LEU A 77 3.23 4.04 7.16
C LEU A 77 2.75 5.03 8.22
N VAL A 78 2.21 4.54 9.33
CA VAL A 78 1.79 5.36 10.46
C VAL A 78 2.97 6.13 11.04
N GLU A 79 4.11 5.47 11.22
CA GLU A 79 5.27 6.06 11.87
C GLU A 79 6.04 7.03 10.94
N ILE A 80 6.17 6.70 9.65
CA ILE A 80 7.20 7.30 8.79
C ILE A 80 6.63 7.98 7.54
N ALA A 81 5.41 7.67 7.11
CA ALA A 81 4.92 8.19 5.83
C ALA A 81 4.87 9.72 5.81
N PRO A 82 5.24 10.37 4.68
CA PRO A 82 5.21 11.82 4.57
C PRO A 82 3.78 12.36 4.61
N ASP A 83 3.58 13.56 5.15
CA ASP A 83 2.27 14.24 5.20
C ASP A 83 1.59 14.40 3.84
N SER A 84 2.37 14.36 2.74
CA SER A 84 1.84 14.43 1.39
C SER A 84 1.14 13.15 0.92
N LEU A 85 1.36 12.01 1.60
CA LEU A 85 0.77 10.73 1.24
C LEU A 85 -0.72 10.74 1.58
N HIS A 86 -1.56 10.55 0.56
CA HIS A 86 -3.01 10.58 0.71
C HIS A 86 -3.73 9.44 -0.02
N GLU A 87 -3.01 8.58 -0.73
CA GLU A 87 -3.60 7.44 -1.44
C GLU A 87 -2.68 6.21 -1.40
N ILE A 88 -3.23 5.08 -0.98
CA ILE A 88 -2.55 3.79 -0.94
C ILE A 88 -3.40 2.77 -1.69
N SER A 89 -2.78 2.08 -2.64
CA SER A 89 -3.43 1.03 -3.41
C SER A 89 -2.74 -0.31 -3.14
N ILE A 90 -3.51 -1.36 -2.87
CA ILE A 90 -3.00 -2.64 -2.38
C ILE A 90 -3.66 -3.80 -3.13
N VAL A 91 -2.87 -4.79 -3.53
CA VAL A 91 -3.39 -6.11 -3.91
C VAL A 91 -3.68 -6.92 -2.63
N TYR A 92 -4.95 -7.09 -2.29
CA TYR A 92 -5.41 -7.74 -1.06
C TYR A 92 -5.44 -9.27 -1.19
N ARG A 93 -4.86 -9.97 -0.21
CA ARG A 93 -4.87 -11.44 -0.13
C ARG A 93 -5.22 -12.01 1.26
N ASN A 94 -6.09 -11.31 2.00
CA ASN A 94 -6.57 -11.76 3.31
C ASN A 94 -5.44 -11.98 4.34
N ASN A 95 -4.55 -11.01 4.45
CA ASN A 95 -3.43 -11.01 5.38
C ASN A 95 -3.40 -9.76 6.27
N VAL A 96 -4.59 -9.20 6.55
CA VAL A 96 -4.80 -8.14 7.53
C VAL A 96 -6.06 -8.43 8.33
N SER A 97 -6.02 -8.18 9.64
CA SER A 97 -7.16 -8.33 10.53
C SER A 97 -7.95 -7.02 10.67
N LYS A 98 -9.10 -7.10 11.37
CA LYS A 98 -9.84 -5.89 11.78
C LYS A 98 -8.99 -5.03 12.72
N ASP A 99 -8.34 -5.66 13.68
CA ASP A 99 -7.57 -4.98 14.72
C ASP A 99 -6.38 -4.23 14.10
N ASP A 100 -5.71 -4.80 13.10
CA ASP A 100 -4.64 -4.13 12.35
C ASP A 100 -5.16 -2.86 11.64
N LEU A 101 -6.32 -2.95 10.96
CA LEU A 101 -6.93 -1.80 10.29
C LEU A 101 -7.40 -0.74 11.28
N GLU A 102 -8.01 -1.15 12.39
CA GLU A 102 -8.42 -0.24 13.45
C GLU A 102 -7.21 0.49 14.03
N ALA A 103 -6.13 -0.23 14.33
CA ALA A 103 -4.88 0.37 14.80
C ALA A 103 -4.28 1.34 13.77
N PHE A 104 -4.27 0.97 12.49
CA PHE A 104 -3.82 1.86 11.41
C PHE A 104 -4.61 3.18 11.41
N PHE A 105 -5.95 3.11 11.38
CA PHE A 105 -6.78 4.31 11.31
C PHE A 105 -6.72 5.16 12.58
N GLU A 106 -6.72 4.55 13.77
CA GLU A 106 -6.56 5.30 15.03
C GLU A 106 -5.26 6.09 15.05
N ASN A 107 -4.16 5.52 14.56
CA ASN A 107 -2.89 6.22 14.49
C ASN A 107 -2.76 7.15 13.26
N TRP A 108 -3.61 7.01 12.24
CA TRP A 108 -3.67 7.94 11.12
C TRP A 108 -4.41 9.26 11.46
N ARG A 109 -5.10 9.31 12.61
CA ARG A 109 -5.80 10.52 13.06
C ARG A 109 -4.87 11.73 13.16
N GLY A 110 -5.42 12.90 12.85
CA GLY A 110 -4.67 14.16 12.84
C GLY A 110 -3.91 14.42 11.53
N ARG A 111 -3.91 13.45 10.61
CA ARG A 111 -3.45 13.61 9.23
C ARG A 111 -4.61 13.92 8.29
N GLU A 112 -4.28 14.27 7.05
CA GLU A 112 -5.28 14.35 5.99
C GLU A 112 -5.96 12.97 5.78
N PRO A 113 -7.28 12.94 5.51
CA PRO A 113 -8.01 11.69 5.36
C PRO A 113 -7.45 10.85 4.20
N ILE A 114 -7.13 9.58 4.47
CA ILE A 114 -6.48 8.69 3.51
C ILE A 114 -7.47 8.11 2.49
N ILE A 115 -7.04 7.83 1.27
CA ILE A 115 -7.77 7.01 0.30
C ILE A 115 -7.14 5.63 0.26
N LEU A 116 -7.93 4.57 0.39
CA LEU A 116 -7.47 3.19 0.25
C LEU A 116 -8.12 2.50 -0.94
N ASN A 117 -7.34 1.97 -1.85
CA ASN A 117 -7.85 1.18 -2.98
C ASN A 117 -7.37 -0.26 -2.85
N PHE A 118 -8.26 -1.22 -3.04
CA PHE A 118 -7.96 -2.63 -2.96
C PHE A 118 -8.31 -3.33 -4.27
N TYR A 119 -7.38 -4.11 -4.79
CA TYR A 119 -7.72 -5.21 -5.67
C TYR A 119 -8.00 -6.44 -4.81
N VAL A 120 -9.21 -6.98 -4.91
CA VAL A 120 -9.68 -8.11 -4.11
C VAL A 120 -9.97 -9.27 -5.06
N GLU A 121 -9.10 -10.28 -5.04
CA GLU A 121 -9.37 -11.48 -5.82
C GLU A 121 -10.67 -12.15 -5.35
N PRO A 122 -11.44 -12.79 -6.25
CA PRO A 122 -12.72 -13.42 -5.91
C PRO A 122 -12.63 -14.41 -4.74
N CYS A 123 -11.52 -15.12 -4.59
CA CYS A 123 -11.29 -16.08 -3.51
C CYS A 123 -11.13 -15.42 -2.12
N HIS A 124 -10.86 -14.12 -2.06
CA HIS A 124 -10.66 -13.36 -0.83
C HIS A 124 -11.85 -12.45 -0.47
N LYS A 125 -12.86 -12.35 -1.34
CA LYS A 125 -14.03 -11.48 -1.18
C LYS A 125 -14.74 -11.62 0.17
N LEU A 126 -15.10 -12.84 0.57
CA LEU A 126 -15.81 -13.08 1.83
C LEU A 126 -15.01 -12.63 3.06
N ASN A 127 -13.69 -12.63 2.97
CA ASN A 127 -12.86 -12.12 4.07
C ASN A 127 -12.75 -10.61 4.03
N PHE A 128 -12.63 -10.01 2.84
CA PHE A 128 -12.66 -8.56 2.68
C PHE A 128 -13.99 -7.96 3.19
N GLU A 129 -15.12 -8.60 2.90
CA GLU A 129 -16.45 -8.17 3.35
C GLU A 129 -16.54 -8.06 4.88
N LYS A 130 -15.77 -8.85 5.62
CA LYS A 130 -15.73 -8.73 7.10
C LYS A 130 -15.14 -7.40 7.53
N LEU A 131 -14.28 -6.77 6.73
CA LEU A 131 -13.57 -5.53 7.04
C LEU A 131 -14.41 -4.28 6.73
N ILE A 132 -15.50 -4.41 5.96
CA ILE A 132 -16.36 -3.28 5.53
C ILE A 132 -16.79 -2.41 6.72
N SER A 133 -17.22 -3.03 7.82
CA SER A 133 -17.67 -2.28 9.01
C SER A 133 -16.58 -1.38 9.61
N VAL A 134 -15.29 -1.74 9.44
CA VAL A 134 -14.17 -0.93 9.89
C VAL A 134 -14.01 0.29 8.98
N PHE A 135 -14.09 0.08 7.66
CA PHE A 135 -14.00 1.18 6.70
C PHE A 135 -15.16 2.19 6.87
N GLU A 136 -16.40 1.71 6.96
CA GLU A 136 -17.58 2.56 7.17
C GLU A 136 -17.42 3.44 8.43
N LYS A 137 -16.98 2.85 9.55
CA LYS A 137 -16.71 3.58 10.79
C LYS A 137 -15.72 4.74 10.57
N TYR A 138 -14.57 4.48 9.95
CA TYR A 138 -13.54 5.51 9.80
C TYR A 138 -13.81 6.50 8.66
N GLU A 139 -14.68 6.16 7.71
CA GLU A 139 -15.25 7.14 6.77
C GLU A 139 -16.16 8.13 7.48
N GLU A 140 -17.08 7.65 8.34
CA GLU A 140 -17.98 8.51 9.13
C GLU A 140 -17.21 9.44 10.07
N GLU A 141 -16.11 8.97 10.64
CA GLU A 141 -15.23 9.76 11.52
C GLU A 141 -14.26 10.68 10.76
N GLY A 142 -14.22 10.60 9.43
CA GLY A 142 -13.39 11.46 8.57
C GLY A 142 -11.90 11.13 8.60
N VAL A 143 -11.49 9.93 9.03
CA VAL A 143 -10.10 9.46 8.97
C VAL A 143 -9.80 8.81 7.62
N LEU A 144 -10.75 8.03 7.13
CA LEU A 144 -10.75 7.45 5.79
C LEU A 144 -11.59 8.37 4.90
N LYS A 145 -11.03 8.83 3.79
CA LYS A 145 -11.75 9.68 2.83
C LYS A 145 -12.74 8.88 2.01
N ARG A 146 -12.27 7.75 1.51
CA ARG A 146 -13.03 6.73 0.79
C ARG A 146 -12.23 5.44 0.69
N TYR A 147 -12.89 4.32 0.51
CA TYR A 147 -12.25 3.11 0.01
C TYR A 147 -12.87 2.59 -1.29
N ASP A 148 -12.05 2.02 -2.16
CA ASP A 148 -12.49 1.31 -3.37
C ASP A 148 -12.05 -0.17 -3.27
N ALA A 149 -12.92 -1.09 -3.65
CA ALA A 149 -12.62 -2.52 -3.71
C ALA A 149 -13.01 -3.08 -5.09
N LEU A 150 -12.01 -3.39 -5.91
CA LEU A 150 -12.17 -3.82 -7.29
C LEU A 150 -11.85 -5.31 -7.43
N GLU A 151 -12.72 -6.04 -8.15
CA GLU A 151 -12.56 -7.47 -8.41
C GLU A 151 -11.86 -7.75 -9.74
N ASP A 152 -11.86 -6.77 -10.66
CA ASP A 152 -11.14 -6.84 -11.94
C ASP A 152 -9.78 -6.16 -11.82
N TYR A 153 -8.73 -6.87 -12.24
CA TYR A 153 -7.36 -6.36 -12.14
C TYR A 153 -7.08 -5.26 -13.17
N GLY A 154 -7.72 -5.31 -14.34
CA GLY A 154 -7.61 -4.28 -15.36
C GLY A 154 -8.17 -2.95 -14.87
N ASP A 155 -9.40 -2.97 -14.34
CA ASP A 155 -10.04 -1.80 -13.73
C ASP A 155 -9.19 -1.21 -12.61
N PHE A 156 -8.58 -2.07 -11.80
CA PHE A 156 -7.71 -1.63 -10.71
C PHE A 156 -6.44 -0.94 -11.23
N ILE A 157 -5.81 -1.46 -12.27
CA ILE A 157 -4.64 -0.81 -12.89
C ILE A 157 -5.02 0.53 -13.54
N GLU A 158 -6.21 0.63 -14.15
CA GLU A 158 -6.71 1.90 -14.72
C GLU A 158 -6.93 2.95 -13.63
N LEU A 159 -7.43 2.56 -12.45
CA LEU A 159 -7.58 3.46 -11.30
C LEU A 159 -6.24 4.08 -10.88
N LEU A 160 -5.12 3.34 -10.94
CA LEU A 160 -3.79 3.82 -10.57
C LEU A 160 -3.19 4.86 -11.52
N GLN A 161 -3.73 4.96 -12.74
CA GLN A 161 -3.24 5.88 -13.77
C GLN A 161 -3.91 7.26 -13.70
N ASN A 162 -5.00 7.37 -12.94
CA ASN A 162 -5.79 8.59 -12.74
C ASN A 162 -5.41 9.33 -11.44
#